data_AF-A0A251UFG7-F1
#
_entry.id   AF-A0A251UFG7-F1
#
_cell.length_a   1.000
_cell.length_b   1.000
_cell.length_c   1.000
_cell.angle_alpha   90.00
_cell.angle_beta   90.00
_cell.angle_gamma   90.00
#
_symmetry.space_group_name_H-M   'P 1'
#
loop_
_entity.id
_entity.type
_entity.pdbx_description
1 polymer ?
#
loop_
_entity_poly.entity_id
_entity_poly.type
_entity_poly.pdbx_seq_one_letter_code
_entity_poly.pdbx_strand_id
1 'polypeptide(L)'
;MSNKSHKFVLVMAKSDFRKAALELALERALNAESHTKWLGQKCRNERERAAWADCLKLYENTILQLNQTLDPTTKCTTFDAQSWLSTALANLETYRTRFVEVNASNYMLPLMNNNVTKLISNTLAINNGSRTPVESYKDGFPKWFGPGDRKLLQTAAPRANIIVAQDGSGNYRTIKAAIDAAVKRTGSGRFVIYIKRGVYRENIEIGNKMKNIMLVGDGMKYTIITGSRSVGGGSTTFDSATVIVTGSGFIAHGITFRNTAGPQNHQAVALRSGSDLSVFYHCGFEEYQDTLYVHSQRQFYKECYIYGTVDFIFGNAAVVFQNCMINGRRPMTSQKITITAQGRTDSNQNTRIFILNSRIMVASDLKPVLGSFKTFLGRPWKQYSRTVFLKKLYG
;
A
#
# COMPACT_ATOMS: atom_id res chain seq x y z
N MET A 1 47.66 40.54 24.11
CA MET A 1 46.81 39.32 24.17
C MET A 1 46.00 39.23 22.88
N SER A 2 46.41 38.36 21.96
CA SER A 2 45.74 38.19 20.66
C SER A 2 44.51 37.31 20.83
N ASN A 3 43.32 37.90 20.67
CA ASN A 3 42.04 37.22 20.74
C ASN A 3 41.85 36.37 19.47
N LYS A 4 42.22 35.08 19.53
CA LYS A 4 41.96 34.13 18.44
C LYS A 4 40.45 33.83 18.41
N SER A 5 39.76 34.50 17.49
CA SER A 5 38.44 34.12 17.02
C SER A 5 38.51 32.68 16.47
N HIS A 6 38.13 31.69 17.27
CA HIS A 6 37.83 30.36 16.78
C HIS A 6 36.51 30.41 16.02
N LYS A 7 36.57 30.72 14.73
CA LYS A 7 35.47 30.41 13.81
C LYS A 7 35.36 28.88 13.71
N PHE A 8 34.46 28.29 14.48
CA PHE A 8 33.96 26.95 14.18
C PHE A 8 33.13 27.05 12.91
N VAL A 9 33.80 26.89 11.76
CA VAL A 9 33.12 26.71 10.48
C VAL A 9 32.82 25.21 10.36
N LEU A 10 31.73 24.76 10.96
CA LEU A 10 31.15 23.47 10.61
C LEU A 10 30.32 23.69 9.33
N VAL A 11 30.97 23.82 8.16
CA VAL A 11 30.25 23.71 6.88
C VAL A 11 29.97 22.23 6.69
N MET A 12 28.93 21.71 7.36
CA MET A 12 28.37 20.43 6.94
C MET A 12 27.75 20.64 5.57
N ALA A 13 28.18 19.86 4.58
CA ALA A 13 27.50 19.86 3.30
C ALA A 13 26.04 19.41 3.52
N LYS A 14 25.11 19.86 2.66
CA LYS A 14 23.69 19.46 2.74
C LYS A 14 23.52 17.93 2.77
N SER A 15 24.41 17.20 2.09
CA SER A 15 24.49 15.74 2.12
C SER A 15 24.80 15.19 3.51
N ASP A 16 25.76 15.78 4.23
CA ASP A 16 26.22 15.32 5.54
C ASP A 16 25.14 15.57 6.59
N PHE A 17 24.51 16.74 6.54
CA PHE A 17 23.39 17.05 7.41
C PHE A 17 22.18 16.13 7.17
N ARG A 18 21.86 15.85 5.90
CA ARG A 18 20.79 14.90 5.53
C ARG A 18 21.10 13.50 6.08
N LYS A 19 22.34 13.04 5.92
CA LYS A 19 22.76 11.72 6.41
C LYS A 19 22.66 11.64 7.93
N ALA A 20 23.19 12.61 8.67
CA ALA A 20 23.10 12.68 10.13
C ALA A 20 21.65 12.70 10.63
N ALA A 21 20.76 13.47 9.97
CA ALA A 21 19.34 13.51 10.31
C ALA A 21 18.64 12.16 10.10
N LEU A 22 18.99 11.44 9.04
CA LEU A 22 18.47 10.09 8.75
C LEU A 22 18.98 9.05 9.75
N GLU A 23 20.27 9.09 10.09
CA GLU A 23 20.88 8.21 11.10
C GLU A 23 20.20 8.38 12.46
N LEU A 24 19.98 9.64 12.88
CA LEU A 24 19.24 9.93 14.12
C LEU A 24 17.79 9.43 14.06
N ALA A 25 17.10 9.59 12.93
CA ALA A 25 15.75 9.07 12.74
C ALA A 25 15.71 7.53 12.86
N LEU A 26 16.68 6.85 12.26
CA LEU A 26 16.84 5.40 12.32
C LEU A 26 17.12 4.91 13.74
N GLU A 27 18.08 5.53 14.43
CA GLU A 27 18.43 5.19 15.82
C GLU A 27 17.19 5.31 16.74
N ARG A 28 16.45 6.41 16.60
CA ARG A 28 15.22 6.61 17.39
C ARG A 28 14.11 5.63 17.00
N ALA A 29 14.01 5.23 15.73
CA ALA A 29 13.07 4.21 15.29
C ALA A 29 13.39 2.83 15.88
N LEU A 30 14.67 2.44 15.94
CA LEU A 30 15.13 1.19 16.57
C LEU A 30 14.81 1.16 18.07
N ASN A 31 15.05 2.27 18.77
CA ASN A 31 14.69 2.41 20.19
C ASN A 31 13.17 2.32 20.40
N ALA A 32 12.39 2.98 19.54
CA ALA A 32 10.93 2.96 19.62
C ALA A 32 10.33 1.58 19.28
N GLU A 33 10.91 0.83 18.35
CA GLU A 33 10.54 -0.56 18.07
C GLU A 33 10.80 -1.44 19.29
N SER A 34 11.98 -1.30 19.90
CA SER A 34 12.34 -2.06 21.12
C SER A 34 11.36 -1.79 22.26
N HIS A 35 10.98 -0.53 22.47
CA HIS A 35 9.94 -0.17 23.44
C HIS A 35 8.56 -0.75 23.06
N THR A 36 8.20 -0.71 21.77
CA THR A 36 6.93 -1.26 21.27
C THR A 36 6.81 -2.75 21.54
N LYS A 37 7.89 -3.53 21.44
CA LYS A 37 7.89 -4.97 21.79
C LYS A 37 7.43 -5.21 23.23
N TRP A 38 7.84 -4.36 24.17
CA TRP A 38 7.42 -4.45 25.58
C TRP A 38 5.93 -4.12 25.78
N LEU A 39 5.37 -3.18 25.02
CA LEU A 39 3.97 -2.75 25.13
C LEU A 39 2.94 -3.87 24.88
N GLY A 40 3.35 -4.98 24.27
CA GLY A 40 2.48 -6.15 24.08
C GLY A 40 1.95 -6.73 25.40
N GLN A 41 2.67 -6.53 26.51
CA GLN A 41 2.23 -6.94 27.85
C GLN A 41 1.14 -6.04 28.44
N LYS A 42 0.95 -4.85 27.88
CA LYS A 42 -0.06 -3.87 28.33
C LYS A 42 -1.40 -4.00 27.60
N CYS A 43 -1.46 -4.82 26.54
CA CYS A 43 -2.70 -5.12 25.81
C CYS A 43 -3.66 -5.94 26.69
N ARG A 44 -4.88 -5.44 26.85
CA ARG A 44 -5.91 -5.96 27.75
C ARG A 44 -6.81 -7.01 27.09
N ASN A 45 -6.87 -7.03 25.76
CA ASN A 45 -7.72 -7.93 24.99
C ASN A 45 -7.08 -8.29 23.65
N GLU A 46 -7.71 -9.21 22.93
CA GLU A 46 -7.22 -9.71 21.64
C GLU A 46 -7.19 -8.63 20.54
N ARG A 47 -8.14 -7.68 20.54
CA ARG A 47 -8.19 -6.59 19.55
C ARG A 47 -7.00 -5.65 19.71
N GLU A 48 -6.67 -5.29 20.94
CA GLU A 48 -5.48 -4.51 21.26
C GLU A 48 -4.20 -5.26 20.91
N ARG A 49 -4.15 -6.58 21.17
CA ARG A 49 -3.02 -7.43 20.80
C ARG A 49 -2.84 -7.50 19.28
N ALA A 50 -3.94 -7.56 18.51
CA ALA A 50 -3.90 -7.51 17.05
C ALA A 50 -3.39 -6.14 16.55
N ALA A 51 -3.90 -5.04 17.11
CA ALA A 51 -3.42 -3.69 16.81
C ALA A 51 -1.92 -3.53 17.13
N TRP A 52 -1.46 -4.09 18.25
CA TRP A 52 -0.05 -4.11 18.63
C TRP A 52 0.81 -4.95 17.68
N ALA A 53 0.32 -6.10 17.21
CA ALA A 53 1.04 -6.94 16.25
C ALA A 53 1.22 -6.21 14.90
N ASP A 54 0.20 -5.51 14.42
CA ASP A 54 0.31 -4.64 13.25
C ASP A 54 1.36 -3.53 13.45
N CYS A 55 1.35 -2.94 14.64
CA CYS A 55 2.26 -1.89 15.04
C CYS A 55 3.73 -2.32 14.99
N LEU A 56 4.05 -3.56 15.38
CA LEU A 56 5.38 -4.13 15.21
C LEU A 56 5.78 -4.25 13.74
N LYS A 57 4.91 -4.82 12.90
CA LYS A 57 5.14 -4.91 11.45
C LYS A 57 5.38 -3.53 10.83
N LEU A 58 4.66 -2.50 11.29
CA LEU A 58 4.80 -1.13 10.80
C LEU A 58 6.13 -0.49 11.20
N TYR A 59 6.65 -0.75 12.41
CA TYR A 59 7.98 -0.32 12.80
C TYR A 59 9.09 -1.02 12.02
N GLU A 60 9.01 -2.35 11.87
CA GLU A 60 9.96 -3.13 11.06
C GLU A 60 10.03 -2.57 9.63
N ASN A 61 8.86 -2.26 9.03
CA ASN A 61 8.78 -1.63 7.72
C ASN A 61 9.37 -0.20 7.70
N THR A 62 9.17 0.58 8.76
CA THR A 62 9.75 1.93 8.90
C THR A 62 11.27 1.85 8.92
N ILE A 63 11.83 0.97 9.74
CA ILE A 63 13.28 0.73 9.85
C ILE A 63 13.83 0.24 8.51
N LEU A 64 13.13 -0.66 7.81
CA LEU A 64 13.50 -1.10 6.47
C LEU A 64 13.65 0.08 5.49
N GLN A 65 12.69 1.00 5.46
CA GLN A 65 12.76 2.18 4.57
C GLN A 65 13.91 3.12 4.94
N LEU A 66 14.15 3.35 6.23
CA LEU A 66 15.24 4.21 6.70
C LEU A 66 16.61 3.61 6.36
N ASN A 67 16.80 2.32 6.63
CA ASN A 67 18.02 1.59 6.25
C ASN A 67 18.25 1.62 4.74
N GLN A 68 17.21 1.35 3.94
CA GLN A 68 17.31 1.39 2.47
C GLN A 68 17.66 2.80 1.95
N THR A 69 17.22 3.85 2.63
CA THR A 69 17.54 5.24 2.27
C THR A 69 18.99 5.60 2.62
N LEU A 70 19.58 4.97 3.65
CA LEU A 70 20.94 5.21 4.13
C LEU A 70 22.01 4.30 3.48
N ASP A 71 21.59 3.17 2.91
CA ASP A 71 22.49 2.17 2.34
C ASP A 71 23.28 2.73 1.14
N PRO A 72 24.63 2.82 1.23
CA PRO A 72 25.46 3.36 0.16
C PRO A 72 25.52 2.43 -1.07
N THR A 73 25.14 1.16 -0.94
CA THR A 73 25.12 0.19 -2.05
C THR A 73 23.81 0.25 -2.84
N THR A 74 22.77 0.85 -2.26
CA THR A 74 21.48 1.03 -2.92
C THR A 74 21.55 2.24 -3.85
N LYS A 75 21.26 2.03 -5.14
CA LYS A 75 21.04 3.13 -6.09
C LYS A 75 19.78 3.90 -5.69
N CYS A 76 19.96 4.98 -4.94
CA CYS A 76 18.89 5.79 -4.36
C CYS A 76 18.90 7.18 -5.00
N THR A 77 17.87 7.51 -5.79
CA THR A 77 17.67 8.90 -6.23
C THR A 77 17.04 9.73 -5.10
N THR A 78 17.09 11.06 -5.21
CA THR A 78 16.37 11.96 -4.29
C THR A 78 14.87 11.69 -4.28
N PHE A 79 14.30 11.27 -5.42
CA PHE A 79 12.90 10.89 -5.54
C PHE A 79 12.59 9.57 -4.80
N ASP A 80 13.45 8.56 -4.96
CA ASP A 80 13.32 7.30 -4.22
C ASP A 80 13.37 7.53 -2.71
N ALA A 81 14.35 8.31 -2.25
CA ALA A 81 14.44 8.70 -0.84
C ALA A 81 13.17 9.41 -0.35
N GLN A 82 12.62 10.35 -1.14
CA GLN A 82 11.38 11.03 -0.76
C GLN A 82 10.21 10.04 -0.62
N SER A 83 10.13 9.05 -1.53
CA SER A 83 9.09 8.02 -1.49
C SER A 83 9.25 7.09 -0.28
N TRP A 84 10.46 6.60 -0.01
CA TRP A 84 10.71 5.70 1.11
C TRP A 84 10.52 6.40 2.47
N LEU A 85 10.95 7.66 2.60
CA LEU A 85 10.66 8.47 3.78
C LEU A 85 9.17 8.77 3.95
N SER A 86 8.46 9.00 2.83
CA SER A 86 7.00 9.19 2.88
C SER A 86 6.31 7.93 3.39
N THR A 87 6.77 6.75 2.96
CA THR A 87 6.29 5.45 3.43
C THR A 87 6.63 5.22 4.91
N ALA A 88 7.85 5.53 5.34
CA ALA A 88 8.24 5.44 6.75
C ALA A 88 7.30 6.24 7.66
N LEU A 89 6.97 7.48 7.24
CA LEU A 89 6.00 8.31 7.96
C LEU A 89 4.58 7.73 7.90
N ALA A 90 4.13 7.24 6.74
CA ALA A 90 2.80 6.62 6.59
C ALA A 90 2.62 5.38 7.48
N ASN A 91 3.69 4.60 7.69
CA ASN A 91 3.68 3.45 8.58
C ASN A 91 3.41 3.86 10.04
N LEU A 92 4.12 4.88 10.53
CA LEU A 92 3.95 5.40 11.90
C LEU A 92 2.57 6.07 12.13
N GLU A 93 1.98 6.65 11.08
CA GLU A 93 0.62 7.19 11.17
C GLU A 93 -0.45 6.10 11.14
N THR A 94 -0.20 5.03 10.37
CA THR A 94 -1.04 3.83 10.39
C THR A 94 -1.04 3.22 11.78
N TYR A 95 0.14 3.11 12.38
CA TYR A 95 0.34 2.64 13.75
C TYR A 95 -0.60 3.37 14.72
N ARG A 96 -0.57 4.71 14.72
CA ARG A 96 -1.40 5.52 15.64
C ARG A 96 -2.89 5.27 15.45
N THR A 97 -3.29 5.12 14.18
CA THR A 97 -4.68 4.88 13.81
C THR A 97 -5.18 3.52 14.32
N ARG A 98 -4.32 2.49 14.43
CA ARG A 98 -4.72 1.17 14.95
C ARG A 98 -5.21 1.23 16.38
N PHE A 99 -4.55 1.98 17.27
CA PHE A 99 -5.01 2.14 18.66
C PHE A 99 -6.25 3.01 18.79
N VAL A 100 -6.51 3.91 17.83
CA VAL A 100 -7.77 4.65 17.75
C VAL A 100 -8.92 3.71 17.38
N GLU A 101 -8.72 2.82 16.40
CA GLU A 101 -9.75 1.87 15.94
C GLU A 101 -10.19 0.88 17.03
N VAL A 102 -9.30 0.53 17.97
CA VAL A 102 -9.61 -0.36 19.09
C VAL A 102 -9.91 0.36 20.41
N ASN A 103 -10.14 1.68 20.37
CA ASN A 103 -10.44 2.51 21.55
C ASN A 103 -9.39 2.43 22.68
N ALA A 104 -8.12 2.22 22.32
CA ALA A 104 -6.98 2.12 23.23
C ALA A 104 -6.07 3.36 23.22
N SER A 105 -6.42 4.36 22.41
CA SER A 105 -5.55 5.51 22.13
C SER A 105 -5.18 6.34 23.36
N ASN A 106 -6.10 6.47 24.33
CA ASN A 106 -5.94 7.27 25.54
C ASN A 106 -4.85 6.76 26.48
N TYR A 107 -4.54 5.46 26.49
CA TYR A 107 -3.48 4.90 27.35
C TYR A 107 -2.32 4.29 26.57
N MET A 108 -2.51 3.81 25.33
CA MET A 108 -1.40 3.27 24.53
C MET A 108 -0.55 4.39 23.91
N LEU A 109 -1.16 5.42 23.32
CA LEU A 109 -0.39 6.46 22.63
C LEU A 109 0.56 7.26 23.55
N PRO A 110 0.20 7.61 24.80
CA PRO A 110 1.13 8.26 25.72
C PRO A 110 2.37 7.41 26.02
N LEU A 111 2.23 6.09 26.14
CA LEU A 111 3.34 5.17 26.44
C LEU A 111 4.36 5.11 25.31
N MET A 112 3.96 5.47 24.10
CA MET A 112 4.79 5.39 22.91
C MET A 112 5.32 6.75 22.45
N ASN A 113 5.11 7.80 23.24
CA ASN A 113 5.44 9.16 22.83
C ASN A 113 6.93 9.26 22.49
N ASN A 114 7.22 9.61 21.24
CA ASN A 114 8.57 9.69 20.72
C ASN A 114 8.66 10.68 19.54
N ASN A 115 9.89 10.95 19.14
CA ASN A 115 10.24 12.02 18.20
C ASN A 115 10.33 11.49 16.75
N VAL A 116 10.15 10.19 16.50
CA VAL A 116 10.49 9.55 15.23
C VAL A 116 9.70 10.16 14.07
N THR A 117 8.38 10.36 14.23
CA THR A 117 7.54 11.06 13.23
C THR A 117 8.10 12.44 12.87
N LYS A 118 8.53 13.22 13.87
CA LYS A 118 9.07 14.58 13.67
C LYS A 118 10.43 14.54 12.96
N LEU A 119 11.29 13.59 13.34
CA LEU A 119 12.59 13.39 12.71
C LEU A 119 12.43 13.01 11.23
N ILE A 120 11.52 12.09 10.92
CA ILE A 120 11.23 11.72 9.53
C ILE A 120 10.64 12.91 8.76
N SER A 121 9.71 13.67 9.34
CA SER A 121 9.18 14.89 8.74
C SER A 121 10.29 15.91 8.40
N ASN A 122 11.23 16.13 9.32
CA ASN A 122 12.39 16.99 9.06
C ASN A 122 13.25 16.46 7.91
N THR A 123 13.52 15.14 7.86
CA THR A 123 14.27 14.55 6.75
C THR A 123 13.55 14.67 5.41
N LEU A 124 12.22 14.56 5.39
CA LEU A 124 11.39 14.82 4.20
C LEU A 124 11.55 16.27 3.73
N ALA A 125 11.55 17.24 4.64
CA ALA A 125 11.73 18.65 4.31
C ALA A 125 13.15 18.94 3.77
N ILE A 126 14.19 18.37 4.38
CA ILE A 126 15.58 18.50 3.92
C ILE A 126 15.76 17.94 2.50
N ASN A 127 15.07 16.84 2.21
CA ASN A 127 15.11 16.16 0.91
C ASN A 127 14.21 16.85 -0.15
N ASN A 128 13.28 17.73 0.25
CA ASN A 128 12.30 18.42 -0.59
C ASN A 128 12.91 19.58 -1.42
N GLY A 129 13.89 19.26 -2.26
CA GLY A 129 14.49 20.17 -3.25
C GLY A 129 14.67 19.53 -4.63
N SER A 130 14.07 18.37 -4.87
CA SER A 130 14.21 17.63 -6.12
C SER A 130 13.24 18.18 -7.18
N ARG A 131 13.76 18.46 -8.37
CA ARG A 131 12.94 18.52 -9.59
C ARG A 131 12.21 17.18 -9.69
N THR A 132 10.88 17.20 -9.71
CA THR A 132 10.09 16.00 -10.01
C THR A 132 10.53 15.53 -11.40
N PRO A 133 11.07 14.31 -11.56
CA PRO A 133 11.35 13.80 -12.90
C PRO A 133 10.04 13.84 -13.70
N VAL A 134 10.09 14.38 -14.92
CA VAL A 134 8.94 14.30 -15.81
C VAL A 134 8.79 12.84 -16.18
N GLU A 135 7.82 12.16 -15.57
CA GLU A 135 7.55 10.77 -15.88
C GLU A 135 7.07 10.68 -17.33
N SER A 136 7.83 9.93 -18.14
CA SER A 136 7.47 9.68 -19.53
C SER A 136 6.73 8.36 -19.62
N TYR A 137 5.73 8.32 -20.49
CA TYR A 137 4.95 7.13 -20.76
C TYR A 137 5.38 6.56 -22.10
N LYS A 138 5.48 5.24 -22.18
CA LYS A 138 5.69 4.51 -23.43
C LYS A 138 4.67 3.37 -23.48
N ASP A 139 3.95 3.22 -24.58
CA ASP A 139 2.90 2.21 -24.78
C ASP A 139 1.80 2.24 -23.69
N GLY A 140 1.54 3.43 -23.14
CA GLY A 140 0.59 3.62 -22.04
C GLY A 140 1.02 3.01 -20.70
N PHE A 141 2.33 2.81 -20.48
CA PHE A 141 2.91 2.40 -19.19
C PHE A 141 4.02 3.38 -18.76
N PRO A 142 4.24 3.56 -17.44
CA PRO A 142 5.36 4.35 -16.93
C PRO A 142 6.71 3.80 -17.38
N LYS A 143 7.71 4.67 -17.62
CA LYS A 143 9.02 4.27 -18.15
C LYS A 143 9.78 3.32 -17.22
N TRP A 144 9.60 3.46 -15.90
CA TRP A 144 10.18 2.54 -14.91
C TRP A 144 9.67 1.10 -15.05
N PHE A 145 8.50 0.90 -15.64
CA PHE A 145 7.98 -0.43 -15.93
C PHE A 145 8.67 -0.97 -17.17
N GLY A 146 9.61 -1.91 -16.99
CA GLY A 146 10.52 -2.36 -18.04
C GLY A 146 9.83 -3.11 -19.19
N PRO A 147 10.44 -3.13 -20.40
CA PRO A 147 9.86 -3.79 -21.58
C PRO A 147 9.65 -5.30 -21.41
N GLY A 148 10.50 -5.98 -20.63
CA GLY A 148 10.35 -7.40 -20.33
C GLY A 148 9.04 -7.70 -19.57
N ASP A 149 8.76 -6.95 -18.51
CA ASP A 149 7.51 -7.10 -17.75
C ASP A 149 6.28 -6.68 -18.55
N ARG A 150 6.39 -5.65 -19.41
CA ARG A 150 5.30 -5.27 -20.34
C ARG A 150 4.97 -6.41 -21.31
N LYS A 151 5.99 -7.06 -21.86
CA LYS A 151 5.82 -8.20 -22.76
C LYS A 151 5.09 -9.34 -22.04
N LEU A 152 5.40 -9.59 -20.76
CA LEU A 152 4.67 -10.59 -19.96
C LEU A 152 3.18 -10.26 -19.80
N LEU A 153 2.82 -8.98 -19.62
CA LEU A 153 1.41 -8.55 -19.57
C LEU A 153 0.66 -8.69 -20.91
N GLN A 154 1.38 -8.69 -22.03
CA GLN A 154 0.82 -8.79 -23.38
C GLN A 154 0.84 -10.23 -23.91
N THR A 155 1.47 -11.16 -23.21
CA THR A 155 1.59 -12.57 -23.62
C THR A 155 0.41 -13.36 -23.06
N ALA A 156 -0.35 -14.04 -23.92
CA ALA A 156 -1.52 -14.82 -23.52
C ALA A 156 -1.21 -15.94 -22.50
N ALA A 157 -0.03 -16.55 -22.60
CA ALA A 157 0.43 -17.59 -21.68
C ALA A 157 1.92 -17.36 -21.33
N PRO A 158 2.23 -16.52 -20.32
CA PRO A 158 3.61 -16.31 -19.91
C PRO A 158 4.20 -17.61 -19.33
N ARG A 159 5.48 -17.87 -19.59
CA ARG A 159 6.19 -19.02 -19.00
C ARG A 159 6.19 -18.89 -17.48
N ALA A 160 5.41 -19.74 -16.81
CA ALA A 160 5.28 -19.75 -15.37
C ALA A 160 6.47 -20.46 -14.70
N ASN A 161 6.90 -19.96 -13.55
CA ASN A 161 7.81 -20.69 -12.66
C ASN A 161 7.05 -21.71 -11.82
N ILE A 162 5.84 -21.36 -11.39
CA ILE A 162 4.93 -22.22 -10.64
C ILE A 162 3.52 -22.08 -11.20
N ILE A 163 2.80 -23.20 -11.30
CA ILE A 163 1.39 -23.27 -11.66
C ILE A 163 0.59 -23.69 -10.43
N VAL A 164 -0.47 -22.94 -10.13
CA VAL A 164 -1.46 -23.26 -9.11
C VAL A 164 -2.76 -23.69 -9.80
N ALA A 165 -3.28 -24.85 -9.42
CA ALA A 165 -4.55 -25.36 -9.92
C ALA A 165 -5.25 -26.25 -8.89
N GLN A 166 -6.48 -25.91 -8.53
CA GLN A 166 -7.26 -26.66 -7.52
C GLN A 166 -7.61 -28.09 -7.98
N ASP A 167 -7.67 -28.32 -9.29
CA ASP A 167 -7.94 -29.63 -9.92
C ASP A 167 -6.73 -30.58 -9.91
N GLY A 168 -5.56 -30.13 -9.43
CA GLY A 168 -4.33 -30.92 -9.38
C GLY A 168 -3.51 -30.91 -10.68
N SER A 169 -3.92 -30.17 -11.71
CA SER A 169 -3.18 -30.03 -12.97
C SER A 169 -2.00 -29.06 -12.93
N GLY A 170 -1.63 -28.57 -11.74
CA GLY A 170 -0.55 -27.63 -11.48
C GLY A 170 0.45 -28.18 -10.45
N ASN A 171 1.46 -27.38 -10.11
CA ASN A 171 2.46 -27.75 -9.10
C ASN A 171 1.88 -27.73 -7.68
N TYR A 172 0.96 -26.80 -7.39
CA TYR A 172 0.30 -26.66 -6.10
C TYR A 172 -1.20 -26.49 -6.26
N ARG A 173 -1.98 -26.90 -5.24
CA ARG A 173 -3.44 -26.68 -5.21
C ARG A 173 -3.85 -25.35 -4.57
N THR A 174 -2.96 -24.75 -3.80
CA THR A 174 -3.21 -23.50 -3.07
C THR A 174 -2.17 -22.46 -3.44
N ILE A 175 -2.59 -21.19 -3.39
CA ILE A 175 -1.71 -20.05 -3.68
C ILE A 175 -0.68 -19.91 -2.57
N LYS A 176 -1.06 -20.16 -1.31
CA LYS A 176 -0.13 -20.10 -0.18
C LYS A 176 1.03 -21.08 -0.34
N ALA A 177 0.79 -22.32 -0.74
CA ALA A 177 1.86 -23.29 -0.95
C ALA A 177 2.82 -22.89 -2.07
N ALA A 178 2.30 -22.29 -3.16
CA ALA A 178 3.14 -21.75 -4.22
C ALA A 178 4.00 -20.56 -3.75
N ILE A 179 3.46 -19.70 -2.89
CA ILE A 179 4.20 -18.59 -2.29
C ILE A 179 5.28 -19.11 -1.34
N ASP A 180 4.96 -20.08 -0.48
CA ASP A 180 5.92 -20.71 0.44
C ASP A 180 7.09 -21.36 -0.32
N ALA A 181 6.81 -21.93 -1.49
CA ALA A 181 7.83 -22.44 -2.40
C ALA A 181 8.64 -21.31 -3.07
N ALA A 182 7.98 -20.23 -3.49
CA ALA A 182 8.64 -19.08 -4.11
C ALA A 182 9.61 -18.37 -3.15
N VAL A 183 9.39 -18.42 -1.83
CA VAL A 183 10.35 -17.89 -0.83
C VAL A 183 11.72 -18.56 -0.94
N LYS A 184 11.77 -19.83 -1.35
CA LYS A 184 13.00 -20.63 -1.45
C LYS A 184 13.72 -20.46 -2.80
N ARG A 185 13.21 -19.61 -3.68
CA ARG A 185 13.78 -19.40 -5.03
C ARG A 185 15.19 -18.81 -4.96
N THR A 186 16.02 -19.17 -5.92
CA THR A 186 17.32 -18.53 -6.15
C THR A 186 17.20 -17.39 -7.17
N GLY A 187 18.11 -16.43 -7.10
CA GLY A 187 18.15 -15.27 -8.02
C GLY A 187 17.17 -14.15 -7.69
N SER A 188 17.20 -13.08 -8.49
CA SER A 188 16.44 -11.83 -8.26
C SER A 188 15.44 -11.50 -9.38
N GLY A 189 15.36 -12.34 -10.42
CA GLY A 189 14.48 -12.13 -11.57
C GLY A 189 12.99 -12.20 -11.23
N ARG A 190 12.17 -11.80 -12.20
CA ARG A 190 10.71 -11.93 -12.19
C ARG A 190 10.31 -13.39 -11.96
N PHE A 191 9.52 -13.64 -10.91
CA PHE A 191 9.03 -14.99 -10.58
C PHE A 191 7.52 -15.06 -10.79
N VAL A 192 7.11 -15.80 -11.81
CA VAL A 192 5.73 -15.87 -12.30
C VAL A 192 5.02 -17.06 -11.67
N ILE A 193 3.97 -16.78 -10.90
CA ILE A 193 3.03 -17.76 -10.37
C ILE A 193 1.74 -17.63 -11.20
N TYR A 194 1.47 -18.65 -12.02
CA TYR A 194 0.26 -18.73 -12.81
C TYR A 194 -0.82 -19.47 -12.03
N ILE A 195 -1.99 -18.86 -11.86
CA ILE A 195 -3.08 -19.32 -11.04
C ILE A 195 -4.27 -19.60 -11.97
N LYS A 196 -4.52 -20.87 -12.25
CA LYS A 196 -5.65 -21.29 -13.09
C LYS A 196 -6.97 -20.85 -12.47
N ARG A 197 -8.01 -20.79 -13.31
CA ARG A 197 -9.38 -20.49 -12.91
C ARG A 197 -9.80 -21.26 -11.67
N GLY A 198 -10.56 -20.59 -10.82
CA GLY A 198 -11.00 -21.12 -9.54
C GLY A 198 -11.29 -20.00 -8.55
N VAL A 199 -11.94 -20.40 -7.46
CA VAL A 199 -12.18 -19.55 -6.30
C VAL A 199 -11.28 -20.04 -5.17
N TYR A 200 -10.22 -19.29 -4.89
CA TYR A 200 -9.21 -19.58 -3.90
C TYR A 200 -9.58 -18.87 -2.59
N ARG A 201 -10.05 -19.64 -1.61
CA ARG A 201 -10.46 -19.13 -0.28
C ARG A 201 -9.27 -19.10 0.67
N GLU A 202 -8.41 -18.09 0.51
CA GLU A 202 -7.14 -18.00 1.22
C GLU A 202 -6.83 -16.52 1.57
N ASN A 203 -6.26 -16.30 2.77
CA ASN A 203 -5.59 -15.04 3.10
C ASN A 203 -4.10 -15.16 2.75
N ILE A 204 -3.59 -14.25 1.94
CA ILE A 204 -2.25 -14.32 1.34
C ILE A 204 -1.40 -13.12 1.74
N GLU A 205 -0.13 -13.34 2.10
CA GLU A 205 0.84 -12.28 2.36
C GLU A 205 2.13 -12.49 1.53
N ILE A 206 2.46 -11.51 0.69
CA ILE A 206 3.70 -11.44 -0.10
C ILE A 206 4.58 -10.34 0.50
N GLY A 207 5.33 -10.72 1.54
CA GLY A 207 6.19 -9.86 2.34
C GLY A 207 7.42 -9.28 1.62
N ASN A 208 8.11 -8.33 2.27
CA ASN A 208 9.27 -7.58 1.73
C ASN A 208 10.42 -8.44 1.19
N LYS A 209 10.60 -9.65 1.74
CA LYS A 209 11.64 -10.60 1.30
C LYS A 209 11.35 -11.18 -0.09
N MET A 210 10.10 -11.11 -0.56
CA MET A 210 9.64 -11.65 -1.84
C MET A 210 9.51 -10.55 -2.89
N LYS A 211 10.66 -10.10 -3.42
CA LYS A 211 10.69 -9.11 -4.52
C LYS A 211 10.32 -9.75 -5.87
N ASN A 212 9.80 -8.95 -6.79
CA ASN A 212 9.55 -9.32 -8.20
C ASN A 212 8.62 -10.53 -8.40
N ILE A 213 7.70 -10.79 -7.47
CA ILE A 213 6.64 -11.78 -7.66
C ILE A 213 5.61 -11.24 -8.67
N MET A 214 5.15 -12.10 -9.57
CA MET A 214 4.04 -11.82 -10.48
C MET A 214 2.98 -12.90 -10.34
N LEU A 215 1.75 -12.51 -10.01
CA LEU A 215 0.59 -13.40 -10.06
C LEU A 215 -0.16 -13.18 -11.37
N VAL A 216 -0.44 -14.26 -12.09
CA VAL A 216 -1.20 -14.23 -13.35
C VAL A 216 -2.39 -15.16 -13.24
N GLY A 217 -3.59 -14.67 -13.50
CA GLY A 217 -4.81 -15.49 -13.52
C GLY A 217 -5.29 -15.79 -14.93
N ASP A 218 -6.30 -16.65 -15.05
CA ASP A 218 -7.02 -16.93 -16.30
C ASP A 218 -7.92 -15.77 -16.77
N GLY A 219 -7.90 -14.65 -16.04
CA GLY A 219 -8.74 -13.48 -16.25
C GLY A 219 -9.55 -13.16 -15.01
N MET A 220 -9.86 -11.87 -14.82
CA MET A 220 -10.50 -11.35 -13.61
C MET A 220 -11.83 -12.05 -13.25
N LYS A 221 -12.55 -12.58 -14.25
CA LYS A 221 -13.81 -13.30 -14.04
C LYS A 221 -13.62 -14.75 -13.60
N TYR A 222 -12.45 -15.33 -13.84
CA TYR A 222 -12.20 -16.77 -13.72
C TYR A 222 -11.29 -17.11 -12.54
N THR A 223 -10.30 -16.26 -12.22
CA THR A 223 -9.39 -16.46 -11.08
C THR A 223 -9.71 -15.45 -9.98
N ILE A 224 -10.25 -15.95 -8.86
CA ILE A 224 -10.68 -15.12 -7.74
C ILE A 224 -9.97 -15.58 -6.46
N ILE A 225 -9.33 -14.65 -5.76
CA ILE A 225 -8.79 -14.86 -4.40
C ILE A 225 -9.74 -14.18 -3.42
N THR A 226 -10.27 -14.92 -2.46
CA THR A 226 -11.34 -14.44 -1.59
C THR A 226 -11.11 -14.74 -0.11
N GLY A 227 -11.44 -13.77 0.75
CA GLY A 227 -11.46 -13.88 2.20
C GLY A 227 -12.67 -13.14 2.79
N SER A 228 -12.78 -13.09 4.11
CA SER A 228 -13.93 -12.47 4.80
C SER A 228 -13.58 -11.82 6.14
N ARG A 229 -12.30 -11.47 6.36
CA ARG A 229 -11.86 -10.81 7.59
C ARG A 229 -12.34 -9.36 7.59
N SER A 230 -12.70 -8.83 8.76
CA SER A 230 -13.25 -7.49 8.92
C SER A 230 -13.07 -6.98 10.33
N VAL A 231 -13.26 -5.67 10.52
CA VAL A 231 -13.28 -5.05 11.85
C VAL A 231 -14.46 -5.54 12.69
N GLY A 232 -15.65 -5.69 12.08
CA GLY A 232 -16.80 -6.30 12.73
C GLY A 232 -16.52 -7.73 13.23
N GLY A 233 -15.69 -8.48 12.50
CA GLY A 233 -15.21 -9.82 12.87
C GLY A 233 -13.99 -9.85 13.79
N GLY A 234 -13.54 -8.72 14.34
CA GLY A 234 -12.46 -8.65 15.32
C GLY A 234 -11.04 -8.49 14.74
N SER A 235 -10.88 -8.41 13.42
CA SER A 235 -9.60 -8.02 12.80
C SER A 235 -9.37 -6.51 12.90
N THR A 236 -8.14 -6.06 12.71
CA THR A 236 -7.90 -4.63 12.43
C THR A 236 -8.18 -4.34 10.94
N THR A 237 -8.33 -3.08 10.57
CA THR A 237 -8.40 -2.69 9.15
C THR A 237 -7.12 -3.08 8.39
N PHE A 238 -5.96 -3.16 9.06
CA PHE A 238 -4.69 -3.52 8.41
C PHE A 238 -4.61 -5.00 8.05
N ASP A 239 -5.06 -5.86 8.95
CA ASP A 239 -4.97 -7.33 8.86
C ASP A 239 -6.26 -7.97 8.30
N SER A 240 -7.31 -7.18 8.07
CA SER A 240 -8.53 -7.64 7.39
C SER A 240 -8.32 -7.93 5.90
N ALA A 241 -7.18 -7.55 5.34
CA ALA A 241 -6.85 -7.75 3.93
C ALA A 241 -6.89 -9.24 3.53
N THR A 242 -7.62 -9.54 2.46
CA THR A 242 -7.57 -10.88 1.84
C THR A 242 -6.19 -11.14 1.24
N VAL A 243 -5.64 -10.15 0.54
CA VAL A 243 -4.26 -10.22 0.03
C VAL A 243 -3.46 -9.00 0.48
N ILE A 244 -2.27 -9.27 1.04
CA ILE A 244 -1.28 -8.28 1.46
C ILE A 244 -0.07 -8.39 0.56
N VAL A 245 0.38 -7.27 -0.02
CA VAL A 245 1.62 -7.22 -0.81
C VAL A 245 2.52 -6.08 -0.34
N THR A 246 3.75 -6.42 0.05
CA THR A 246 4.80 -5.45 0.45
C THR A 246 6.12 -5.68 -0.27
N GLY A 247 6.39 -6.88 -0.79
CA GLY A 247 7.55 -7.17 -1.66
C GLY A 247 7.58 -6.28 -2.90
N SER A 248 8.69 -5.56 -3.13
CA SER A 248 8.81 -4.57 -4.21
C SER A 248 8.75 -5.21 -5.60
N GLY A 249 8.26 -4.44 -6.57
CA GLY A 249 8.12 -4.86 -7.97
C GLY A 249 7.00 -5.88 -8.19
N PHE A 250 6.02 -5.97 -7.28
CA PHE A 250 4.91 -6.92 -7.41
C PHE A 250 4.06 -6.63 -8.66
N ILE A 251 3.64 -7.68 -9.35
CA ILE A 251 2.69 -7.57 -10.47
C ILE A 251 1.50 -8.51 -10.23
N ALA A 252 0.29 -8.02 -10.46
CA ALA A 252 -0.88 -8.87 -10.64
C ALA A 252 -1.50 -8.63 -12.03
N HIS A 253 -1.87 -9.72 -12.70
CA HIS A 253 -2.56 -9.66 -13.99
C HIS A 253 -3.73 -10.64 -14.04
N GLY A 254 -4.92 -10.16 -14.43
CA GLY A 254 -6.06 -11.05 -14.72
C GLY A 254 -6.61 -11.78 -13.49
N ILE A 255 -6.62 -11.14 -12.31
CA ILE A 255 -7.06 -11.73 -11.04
C ILE A 255 -8.04 -10.78 -10.35
N THR A 256 -9.06 -11.35 -9.70
CA THR A 256 -9.93 -10.59 -8.78
C THR A 256 -9.56 -10.88 -7.32
N PHE A 257 -9.34 -9.81 -6.56
CA PHE A 257 -9.18 -9.82 -5.11
C PHE A 257 -10.51 -9.43 -4.47
N ARG A 258 -11.04 -10.30 -3.61
CA ARG A 258 -12.37 -10.13 -3.01
C ARG A 258 -12.32 -10.29 -1.50
N ASN A 259 -13.02 -9.42 -0.80
CA ASN A 259 -13.43 -9.68 0.57
C ASN A 259 -14.96 -9.78 0.59
N THR A 260 -15.51 -10.74 1.31
CA THR A 260 -16.94 -11.04 1.35
C THR A 260 -17.55 -10.80 2.73
N ALA A 261 -16.94 -9.94 3.56
CA ALA A 261 -17.50 -9.63 4.87
C ALA A 261 -18.84 -8.90 4.75
N GLY A 262 -18.99 -8.04 3.74
CA GLY A 262 -20.22 -7.28 3.51
C GLY A 262 -20.29 -6.01 4.35
N PRO A 263 -21.24 -5.10 4.04
CA PRO A 263 -21.22 -3.75 4.57
C PRO A 263 -21.58 -3.68 6.07
N GLN A 264 -22.30 -4.68 6.60
CA GLN A 264 -22.63 -4.81 8.02
C GLN A 264 -21.42 -5.11 8.91
N ASN A 265 -20.32 -5.57 8.31
CA ASN A 265 -19.10 -5.93 9.02
C ASN A 265 -18.06 -4.79 9.07
N HIS A 266 -18.47 -3.58 8.66
CA HIS A 266 -17.63 -2.37 8.62
C HIS A 266 -16.37 -2.57 7.74
N GLN A 267 -15.20 -2.09 8.17
CA GLN A 267 -13.99 -2.10 7.35
C GLN A 267 -13.54 -3.53 7.03
N ALA A 268 -13.36 -3.83 5.74
CA ALA A 268 -12.94 -5.13 5.24
C ALA A 268 -12.13 -4.95 3.95
N VAL A 269 -10.83 -5.29 3.99
CA VAL A 269 -9.93 -5.00 2.87
C VAL A 269 -9.87 -6.20 1.91
N ALA A 270 -10.01 -5.97 0.61
CA ALA A 270 -9.80 -6.99 -0.43
C ALA A 270 -8.31 -7.12 -0.76
N LEU A 271 -7.64 -6.00 -1.04
CA LEU A 271 -6.20 -5.92 -1.25
C LEU A 271 -5.60 -4.77 -0.44
N ARG A 272 -4.51 -5.05 0.27
CA ARG A 272 -3.59 -4.03 0.81
C ARG A 272 -2.26 -4.08 0.08
N SER A 273 -1.88 -2.97 -0.54
CA SER A 273 -0.56 -2.83 -1.19
C SER A 273 0.29 -1.77 -0.49
N GLY A 274 1.46 -2.19 -0.04
CA GLY A 274 2.60 -1.33 0.33
C GLY A 274 3.83 -1.70 -0.51
N SER A 275 3.63 -2.26 -1.70
CA SER A 275 4.70 -2.70 -2.60
C SER A 275 5.14 -1.55 -3.51
N ASP A 276 6.43 -1.22 -3.43
CA ASP A 276 7.02 -0.18 -4.29
C ASP A 276 7.20 -0.66 -5.73
N LEU A 277 6.92 0.21 -6.69
CA LEU A 277 6.92 -0.08 -8.13
C LEU A 277 5.99 -1.26 -8.50
N SER A 278 4.84 -1.35 -7.84
CA SER A 278 3.85 -2.40 -8.10
C SER A 278 2.91 -2.05 -9.26
N VAL A 279 2.49 -3.08 -10.01
CA VAL A 279 1.56 -2.98 -11.13
C VAL A 279 0.38 -3.93 -10.98
N PHE A 280 -0.83 -3.42 -11.20
CA PHE A 280 -2.05 -4.21 -11.27
C PHE A 280 -2.70 -3.96 -12.64
N TYR A 281 -2.85 -5.00 -13.46
CA TYR A 281 -3.34 -4.88 -14.83
C TYR A 281 -4.46 -5.88 -15.11
N HIS A 282 -5.63 -5.39 -15.52
CA HIS A 282 -6.84 -6.22 -15.67
C HIS A 282 -7.20 -6.97 -14.38
N CYS A 283 -7.16 -6.27 -13.24
CA CYS A 283 -7.54 -6.82 -11.94
C CYS A 283 -8.92 -6.35 -11.49
N GLY A 284 -9.61 -7.20 -10.74
CA GLY A 284 -10.83 -6.86 -10.00
C GLY A 284 -10.54 -6.64 -8.51
N PHE A 285 -11.21 -5.68 -7.90
CA PHE A 285 -11.17 -5.40 -6.46
C PHE A 285 -12.59 -5.24 -5.94
N GLU A 286 -13.02 -6.15 -5.08
CA GLU A 286 -14.42 -6.26 -4.70
C GLU A 286 -14.57 -6.32 -3.19
N GLU A 287 -15.17 -5.27 -2.62
CA GLU A 287 -15.80 -5.34 -1.30
C GLU A 287 -16.89 -4.25 -1.16
N TYR A 288 -17.13 -3.75 0.05
CA TYR A 288 -17.96 -2.59 0.40
C TYR A 288 -17.08 -1.48 1.01
N GLN A 289 -16.89 -1.46 2.32
CA GLN A 289 -16.09 -0.44 3.01
C GLN A 289 -14.60 -0.83 3.01
N ASP A 290 -13.73 0.14 2.68
CA ASP A 290 -12.26 -0.01 2.69
C ASP A 290 -11.72 -1.09 1.72
N THR A 291 -12.34 -1.25 0.55
CA THR A 291 -12.00 -2.31 -0.41
C THR A 291 -10.51 -2.38 -0.80
N LEU A 292 -9.94 -1.26 -1.26
CA LEU A 292 -8.58 -1.20 -1.78
C LEU A 292 -7.71 -0.26 -0.93
N TYR A 293 -6.83 -0.86 -0.14
CA TYR A 293 -5.90 -0.13 0.70
C TYR A 293 -4.58 0.10 -0.04
N VAL A 294 -4.49 1.25 -0.73
CA VAL A 294 -3.25 1.79 -1.32
C VAL A 294 -2.38 2.40 -0.22
N HIS A 295 -1.86 1.54 0.64
CA HIS A 295 -1.24 1.89 1.93
C HIS A 295 -0.07 2.87 1.78
N SER A 296 0.93 2.53 0.98
CA SER A 296 2.18 3.29 0.86
C SER A 296 2.93 2.97 -0.46
N GLN A 297 4.09 3.60 -0.68
CA GLN A 297 4.94 3.42 -1.85
C GLN A 297 4.31 3.82 -3.20
N ARG A 298 4.99 3.51 -4.31
CA ARG A 298 4.59 3.86 -5.68
C ARG A 298 3.85 2.70 -6.33
N GLN A 299 2.65 2.95 -6.83
CA GLN A 299 1.75 1.91 -7.36
C GLN A 299 1.08 2.36 -8.66
N PHE A 300 0.82 1.41 -9.56
CA PHE A 300 0.16 1.67 -10.84
C PHE A 300 -0.94 0.65 -11.11
N TYR A 301 -2.16 1.12 -11.29
CA TYR A 301 -3.34 0.30 -11.59
C TYR A 301 -3.84 0.69 -12.97
N LYS A 302 -3.94 -0.26 -13.89
CA LYS A 302 -4.37 0.01 -15.27
C LYS A 302 -5.46 -0.95 -15.71
N GLU A 303 -6.55 -0.40 -16.24
CA GLU A 303 -7.68 -1.17 -16.77
C GLU A 303 -8.25 -2.15 -15.74
N CYS A 304 -8.32 -1.69 -14.48
CA CYS A 304 -8.86 -2.45 -13.36
C CYS A 304 -10.32 -2.09 -13.09
N TYR A 305 -11.03 -2.99 -12.40
CA TYR A 305 -12.38 -2.79 -11.91
C TYR A 305 -12.34 -2.72 -10.39
N ILE A 306 -12.81 -1.61 -9.81
CA ILE A 306 -12.85 -1.40 -8.37
C ILE A 306 -14.32 -1.21 -7.97
N TYR A 307 -14.76 -1.92 -6.94
CA TYR A 307 -16.12 -1.87 -6.41
C TYR A 307 -16.12 -1.63 -4.90
N GLY A 308 -16.93 -0.68 -4.43
CA GLY A 308 -17.10 -0.46 -2.99
C GLY A 308 -18.10 0.63 -2.64
N THR A 309 -18.14 1.02 -1.37
CA THR A 309 -19.10 1.98 -0.80
C THR A 309 -18.40 3.13 -0.07
N VAL A 310 -17.94 2.89 1.15
CA VAL A 310 -17.30 3.90 2.00
C VAL A 310 -15.78 3.75 1.87
N ASP A 311 -15.12 4.84 1.51
CA ASP A 311 -13.66 4.98 1.47
C ASP A 311 -12.95 3.86 0.69
N PHE A 312 -13.57 3.37 -0.37
CA PHE A 312 -13.17 2.09 -0.96
C PHE A 312 -11.86 2.14 -1.76
N ILE A 313 -11.27 3.33 -1.97
CA ILE A 313 -9.87 3.53 -2.34
C ILE A 313 -9.23 4.47 -1.31
N PHE A 314 -8.39 3.94 -0.42
CA PHE A 314 -7.84 4.71 0.69
C PHE A 314 -6.38 4.39 0.99
N GLY A 315 -5.71 5.30 1.70
CA GLY A 315 -4.31 5.15 2.09
C GLY A 315 -3.43 6.33 1.68
N ASN A 316 -2.12 6.13 1.72
CA ASN A 316 -1.13 7.19 1.54
C ASN A 316 -0.04 6.80 0.52
N ALA A 317 -0.36 5.99 -0.49
CA ALA A 317 0.53 5.72 -1.61
C ALA A 317 0.71 6.94 -2.54
N ALA A 318 1.76 6.90 -3.36
CA ALA A 318 1.83 7.64 -4.62
C ALA A 318 1.30 6.74 -5.74
N VAL A 319 0.01 6.87 -6.06
CA VAL A 319 -0.70 5.91 -6.91
C VAL A 319 -1.39 6.56 -8.11
N VAL A 320 -1.31 5.89 -9.26
CA VAL A 320 -2.06 6.23 -10.46
C VAL A 320 -3.03 5.10 -10.81
N PHE A 321 -4.29 5.44 -11.01
CA PHE A 321 -5.32 4.59 -11.60
C PHE A 321 -5.59 5.09 -13.03
N GLN A 322 -5.26 4.29 -14.04
CA GLN A 322 -5.40 4.67 -15.44
C GLN A 322 -6.42 3.78 -16.16
N ASN A 323 -7.37 4.38 -16.84
CA ASN A 323 -8.40 3.67 -17.62
C ASN A 323 -9.19 2.65 -16.77
N CYS A 324 -9.36 2.91 -15.48
CA CYS A 324 -10.08 2.02 -14.57
C CYS A 324 -11.59 2.27 -14.59
N MET A 325 -12.34 1.25 -14.20
CA MET A 325 -13.77 1.33 -13.91
C MET A 325 -13.96 1.35 -12.40
N ILE A 326 -14.42 2.48 -11.86
CA ILE A 326 -14.56 2.73 -10.42
C ILE A 326 -16.06 2.77 -10.11
N ASN A 327 -16.57 1.71 -9.48
CA ASN A 327 -18.00 1.44 -9.37
C ASN A 327 -18.48 1.58 -7.92
N GLY A 328 -19.35 2.56 -7.66
CA GLY A 328 -20.05 2.67 -6.38
C GLY A 328 -21.15 1.60 -6.27
N ARG A 329 -21.16 0.87 -5.15
CA ARG A 329 -22.17 -0.16 -4.81
C ARG A 329 -23.24 0.39 -3.89
N ARG A 330 -24.32 -0.38 -3.70
CA ARG A 330 -25.36 -0.04 -2.72
C ARG A 330 -24.79 -0.13 -1.30
N PRO A 331 -24.77 0.96 -0.52
CA PRO A 331 -24.32 0.94 0.87
C PRO A 331 -25.46 0.54 1.81
N MET A 332 -25.19 0.50 3.13
CA MET A 332 -26.27 0.39 4.12
C MET A 332 -27.11 1.66 4.14
N THR A 333 -28.34 1.54 4.67
CA THR A 333 -29.21 2.70 4.93
C THR A 333 -28.46 3.77 5.72
N SER A 334 -28.67 5.03 5.36
CA SER A 334 -28.04 6.21 5.96
C SER A 334 -26.53 6.38 5.74
N GLN A 335 -25.85 5.44 5.07
CA GLN A 335 -24.46 5.63 4.63
C GLN A 335 -24.38 6.48 3.36
N LYS A 336 -23.18 7.04 3.14
CA LYS A 336 -22.81 7.78 1.93
C LYS A 336 -21.69 7.02 1.23
N ILE A 337 -21.62 7.11 -0.08
CA ILE A 337 -20.52 6.54 -0.86
C ILE A 337 -19.40 7.57 -0.94
N THR A 338 -18.18 7.17 -0.60
CA THR A 338 -16.97 7.98 -0.73
C THR A 338 -15.94 7.18 -1.51
N ILE A 339 -15.59 7.65 -2.71
CA ILE A 339 -14.68 6.90 -3.59
C ILE A 339 -13.27 6.88 -3.01
N THR A 340 -12.76 8.04 -2.61
CA THR A 340 -11.40 8.16 -2.07
C THR A 340 -11.34 8.67 -0.64
N ALA A 341 -10.38 8.16 0.14
CA ALA A 341 -10.03 8.68 1.45
C ALA A 341 -8.50 8.75 1.60
N GLN A 342 -7.92 9.81 1.02
CA GLN A 342 -6.47 9.95 0.96
C GLN A 342 -5.90 10.41 2.30
N GLY A 343 -4.86 9.71 2.75
CA GLY A 343 -4.32 9.77 4.12
C GLY A 343 -2.99 10.49 4.28
N ARG A 344 -2.67 11.50 3.45
CA ARG A 344 -1.43 12.27 3.58
C ARG A 344 -1.45 13.16 4.82
N THR A 345 -0.41 13.05 5.65
CA THR A 345 -0.29 13.73 6.95
C THR A 345 0.77 14.82 6.98
N ASP A 346 1.65 14.88 5.99
CA ASP A 346 2.72 15.88 5.91
C ASP A 346 2.79 16.48 4.50
N SER A 347 2.98 17.80 4.41
CA SER A 347 3.04 18.54 3.15
C SER A 347 4.21 18.13 2.26
N ASN A 348 5.33 17.69 2.86
CA ASN A 348 6.53 17.23 2.19
C ASN A 348 6.39 15.79 1.65
N GLN A 349 5.38 15.02 2.06
CA GLN A 349 5.14 13.70 1.44
C GLN A 349 4.80 13.86 -0.05
N ASN A 350 5.44 13.02 -0.88
CA ASN A 350 5.24 13.02 -2.33
C ASN A 350 4.03 12.16 -2.79
N THR A 351 3.19 11.76 -1.84
CA THR A 351 2.06 10.84 -2.01
C THR A 351 0.80 11.55 -2.51
N ARG A 352 -0.06 10.80 -3.22
CA ARG A 352 -1.36 11.26 -3.76
C ARG A 352 -2.09 10.09 -4.40
N ILE A 353 -3.41 10.18 -4.49
CA ILE A 353 -4.22 9.36 -5.39
C ILE A 353 -4.45 10.14 -6.68
N PHE A 354 -4.10 9.55 -7.82
CA PHE A 354 -4.30 10.15 -9.13
C PHE A 354 -5.19 9.26 -9.99
N ILE A 355 -6.39 9.72 -10.34
CA ILE A 355 -7.35 9.01 -11.16
C ILE A 355 -7.31 9.61 -12.57
N LEU A 356 -6.73 8.88 -13.52
CA LEU A 356 -6.47 9.30 -14.89
C LEU A 356 -7.36 8.52 -15.88
N ASN A 357 -8.09 9.22 -16.75
CA ASN A 357 -8.89 8.62 -17.83
C ASN A 357 -9.80 7.47 -17.39
N SER A 358 -10.17 7.46 -16.12
CA SER A 358 -10.99 6.40 -15.52
C SER A 358 -12.45 6.83 -15.50
N ARG A 359 -13.36 5.86 -15.42
CA ARG A 359 -14.80 6.11 -15.38
C ARG A 359 -15.34 5.83 -13.99
N ILE A 360 -16.03 6.80 -13.43
CA ILE A 360 -16.80 6.64 -12.20
C ILE A 360 -18.19 6.18 -12.61
N MET A 361 -18.60 5.03 -12.09
CA MET A 361 -19.77 4.29 -12.52
C MET A 361 -20.62 3.88 -11.33
N VAL A 362 -21.86 3.49 -11.62
CA VAL A 362 -22.83 2.98 -10.66
C VAL A 362 -22.96 1.48 -10.89
N ALA A 363 -22.69 0.67 -9.85
CA ALA A 363 -22.87 -0.77 -9.91
C ALA A 363 -24.36 -1.15 -10.01
N SER A 364 -24.66 -2.35 -10.50
CA SER A 364 -26.02 -2.81 -10.78
C SER A 364 -26.94 -2.81 -9.55
N ASP A 365 -26.40 -3.02 -8.36
CA ASP A 365 -27.14 -3.02 -7.09
C ASP A 365 -27.53 -1.62 -6.61
N LEU A 366 -26.75 -0.59 -6.98
CA LEU A 366 -27.02 0.81 -6.64
C LEU A 366 -27.96 1.49 -7.64
N LYS A 367 -27.92 1.10 -8.93
CA LYS A 367 -28.71 1.75 -10.00
C LYS A 367 -30.20 1.95 -9.64
N PRO A 368 -30.94 0.96 -9.08
CA PRO A 368 -32.36 1.12 -8.78
C PRO A 368 -32.66 2.11 -7.64
N VAL A 369 -31.66 2.43 -6.81
CA VAL A 369 -31.81 3.23 -5.59
C VAL A 369 -30.83 4.42 -5.55
N LEU A 370 -30.33 4.85 -6.72
CA LEU A 370 -29.31 5.89 -6.83
C LEU A 370 -29.73 7.20 -6.15
N GLY A 371 -31.01 7.57 -6.28
CA GLY A 371 -31.57 8.78 -5.65
C GLY A 371 -31.58 8.76 -4.12
N SER A 372 -31.44 7.57 -3.51
CA SER A 372 -31.46 7.40 -2.05
C SER A 372 -30.08 7.57 -1.39
N PHE A 373 -28.99 7.58 -2.16
CA PHE A 373 -27.63 7.57 -1.61
C PHE A 373 -26.74 8.66 -2.22
N LYS A 374 -26.19 9.52 -1.38
CA LYS A 374 -25.21 10.52 -1.81
C LYS A 374 -23.87 9.86 -2.10
N THR A 375 -23.25 10.25 -3.22
CA THR A 375 -21.92 9.79 -3.64
C THR A 375 -20.95 10.97 -3.76
N PHE A 376 -19.76 10.82 -3.22
CA PHE A 376 -18.70 11.82 -3.25
C PHE A 376 -17.42 11.24 -3.86
N LEU A 377 -16.69 12.07 -4.61
CA LEU A 377 -15.36 11.71 -5.15
C LEU A 377 -14.35 11.35 -4.05
N GLY A 378 -14.54 11.86 -2.85
CA GLY A 378 -13.79 11.45 -1.68
C GLY A 378 -14.02 12.35 -0.48
N ARG A 379 -13.27 12.06 0.58
CA ARG A 379 -13.17 12.88 1.79
C ARG A 379 -11.72 12.95 2.29
N PRO A 380 -11.32 14.03 2.97
CA PRO A 380 -9.97 14.14 3.51
C PRO A 380 -9.82 13.29 4.78
N TRP A 381 -9.22 12.09 4.66
CA TRP A 381 -8.98 11.26 5.84
C TRP A 381 -7.93 11.88 6.76
N LYS A 382 -6.95 12.60 6.19
CA LYS A 382 -5.89 13.29 6.93
C LYS A 382 -5.69 14.71 6.40
N GLN A 383 -5.03 15.54 7.20
CA GLN A 383 -4.94 17.00 7.03
C GLN A 383 -4.44 17.45 5.64
N TYR A 384 -3.50 16.74 5.03
CA TYR A 384 -2.90 17.11 3.75
C TYR A 384 -3.42 16.26 2.59
N SER A 385 -4.62 15.68 2.74
CA SER A 385 -5.26 14.82 1.74
C SER A 385 -5.11 15.38 0.32
N ARG A 386 -4.65 14.54 -0.60
CA ARG A 386 -4.39 14.94 -1.99
C ARG A 386 -4.86 13.88 -2.98
N THR A 387 -5.99 14.17 -3.62
CA THR A 387 -6.55 13.37 -4.72
C THR A 387 -6.74 14.25 -5.94
N VAL A 388 -6.41 13.72 -7.12
CA VAL A 388 -6.61 14.40 -8.41
C VAL A 388 -7.41 13.49 -9.34
N PHE A 389 -8.47 14.03 -9.94
CA PHE A 389 -9.23 13.39 -11.01
C PHE A 389 -8.94 14.14 -12.30
N LEU A 390 -8.37 13.46 -13.29
CA LEU A 390 -8.01 14.04 -14.58
C LEU A 390 -8.57 13.20 -15.72
N LYS A 391 -9.24 13.88 -16.65
CA LYS A 391 -9.66 13.31 -17.93
C LYS A 391 -8.86 14.01 -19.02
N LYS A 392 -8.00 13.27 -19.73
CA LYS A 392 -7.34 13.74 -20.93
C LYS A 392 -8.36 13.70 -22.06
N LEU A 393 -8.72 14.87 -22.58
CA LEU A 393 -9.44 14.97 -23.84
C LEU A 393 -8.44 14.64 -24.94
N TYR A 394 -8.70 13.58 -25.72
CA TYR A 394 -8.01 13.41 -27.00
C TYR A 394 -8.76 14.32 -27.98
N GLY A 395 -8.05 15.32 -28.52
CA GLY A 395 -8.52 16.16 -29.61
C GLY A 395 -8.31 15.50 -30.96
#